data_AF-A0A0F9TP57-F1
#
_entry.id   AF-A0A0F9TP57-F1
#
_cell.length_a   1.000
_cell.length_b   1.000
_cell.length_c   1.000
_cell.angle_alpha   90.00
_cell.angle_beta   90.00
_cell.angle_gamma   90.00
#
_symmetry.space_group_name_H-M   'P 1'
#
loop_
_entity.id
_entity.type
_entity.pdbx_description
1 polymer ?
#
loop_
_entity_poly.entity_id
_entity_poly.type
_entity_poly.pdbx_seq_one_letter_code
_entity_poly.pdbx_strand_id
1 'polypeptide(L)' 'MKKGLNKKYRVEKVDGSPIDPKAVYFVMRVDTDIHARKAILAYAESIREDDPVLAMDLEKLAGSAG' A
#
# COMPACT_ATOMS: atom_id res chain seq x y z
N MET A 1 -3.39 24.48 13.46
CA MET A 1 -3.75 23.76 12.22
C MET A 1 -3.70 22.26 12.47
N LYS A 2 -4.71 21.52 12.03
CA LYS A 2 -4.73 20.05 12.11
C LYS A 2 -3.90 19.50 10.94
N LYS A 3 -2.85 18.72 11.20
CA LYS A 3 -2.09 18.04 10.14
C LYS A 3 -2.89 16.83 9.65
N GLY A 4 -3.11 16.73 8.34
CA GLY A 4 -3.84 15.60 7.72
C GLY A 4 -3.04 14.29 7.74
N LEU A 5 -1.73 14.36 7.46
CA LEU A 5 -0.82 13.21 7.51
C LEU A 5 -0.26 13.01 8.91
N ASN A 6 -0.47 11.83 9.48
CA ASN A 6 -0.07 11.49 10.84
C ASN A 6 0.68 10.16 10.87
N LYS A 7 1.76 10.09 11.66
CA LYS A 7 2.55 8.87 11.87
C LYS A 7 1.85 7.93 12.85
N LYS A 8 0.78 7.29 12.41
CA LYS A 8 -0.04 6.37 13.24
C LYS A 8 0.51 4.95 13.30
N TYR A 9 1.29 4.54 12.30
CA TYR A 9 1.78 3.18 12.16
C TYR A 9 3.30 3.11 12.35
N ARG A 10 3.75 2.04 13.01
CA ARG A 10 5.14 1.57 12.97
C ARG A 10 5.24 0.55 11.84
N VAL A 11 6.23 0.71 10.97
CA VAL A 11 6.47 -0.19 9.84
C VAL A 11 7.72 -1.01 10.15
N GLU A 12 7.63 -2.32 9.95
CA GLU A 12 8.71 -3.29 10.11
C GLU A 12 8.64 -4.31 8.98
N LYS A 13 9.76 -4.93 8.62
CA LYS A 13 9.78 -6.04 7.68
C LYS A 13 9.38 -7.32 8.40
N VAL A 14 8.64 -8.19 7.71
CA VAL A 14 8.16 -9.47 8.27
C VAL A 14 9.31 -10.37 8.71
N ASP A 15 10.44 -10.30 8.02
CA ASP A 15 11.66 -11.06 8.36
C ASP A 15 12.48 -10.46 9.52
N GLY A 16 12.03 -9.34 10.10
CA GLY A 16 12.71 -8.63 11.18
C GLY A 16 13.96 -7.85 10.75
N SER A 17 14.32 -7.86 9.47
CA SER A 17 15.45 -7.08 8.97
C SER A 17 15.14 -5.57 9.01
N PRO A 18 16.15 -4.69 9.11
CA PRO A 18 15.91 -3.26 9.24
C PRO A 18 15.29 -2.67 7.96
N ILE A 19 14.43 -1.66 8.16
CA ILE A 19 13.93 -0.78 7.09
C ILE A 19 14.98 0.28 6.75
N ASP A 20 14.88 0.86 5.55
CA ASP A 20 15.68 2.04 5.21
C ASP A 20 15.18 3.25 6.02
N PRO A 21 16.02 3.88 6.87
CA PRO A 21 15.62 5.03 7.67
C PRO A 21 15.30 6.29 6.83
N LYS A 22 15.65 6.31 5.54
CA LYS A 22 15.34 7.41 4.61
C LYS A 22 14.07 7.16 3.80
N ALA A 23 13.52 5.95 3.82
CA ALA A 23 12.31 5.64 3.08
C ALA A 23 11.09 6.36 3.70
N VAL A 24 10.20 6.85 2.82
CA VAL A 24 8.93 7.45 3.22
C VAL A 24 7.83 6.42 3.00
N TYR A 25 7.26 5.92 4.10
CA TYR A 25 6.16 4.95 4.07
C TYR A 25 4.81 5.66 4.16
N PHE A 26 3.94 5.38 3.19
CA PHE A 26 2.53 5.79 3.22
C PHE A 26 1.65 4.55 3.38
N VAL A 27 0.99 4.43 4.53
CA VAL A 27 0.23 3.22 4.91
C VAL A 27 -1.26 3.50 4.84
N MET A 28 -2.00 2.65 4.14
CA MET A 28 -3.45 2.71 4.00
C MET A 28 -4.08 1.35 4.31
N ARG A 29 -5.30 1.35 4.88
CA ARG A 29 -6.05 0.13 5.21
C ARG A 29 -6.99 -0.27 4.08
N VAL A 30 -6.53 -1.15 3.19
CA VAL A 30 -7.27 -1.56 1.98
C VAL A 30 -8.61 -2.23 2.30
N ASP A 31 -8.66 -2.95 3.41
CA ASP A 31 -9.85 -3.67 3.87
C ASP A 31 -11.02 -2.72 4.17
N THR A 32 -10.73 -1.57 4.80
CA THR A 32 -11.75 -0.66 5.36
C THR A 32 -11.80 0.72 4.73
N ASP A 33 -10.76 1.13 4.00
CA ASP A 33 -10.69 2.44 3.33
C ASP A 33 -10.97 2.29 1.83
N ILE A 34 -12.14 2.78 1.40
CA ILE A 34 -12.53 2.79 -0.01
C ILE A 34 -11.56 3.58 -0.90
N HIS A 35 -10.87 4.59 -0.36
CA HIS A 35 -9.89 5.37 -1.11
C HIS A 35 -8.58 4.61 -1.30
N ALA A 36 -8.20 3.77 -0.33
CA ALA A 36 -7.03 2.90 -0.44
C ALA A 36 -7.16 1.92 -1.61
N ARG A 37 -8.37 1.43 -1.90
CA ARG A 37 -8.64 0.55 -3.04
C ARG A 37 -8.38 1.25 -4.37
N LYS A 38 -8.82 2.50 -4.51
CA LYS A 38 -8.55 3.30 -5.72
C LYS A 38 -7.05 3.51 -5.94
N ALA A 39 -6.32 3.80 -4.86
CA ALA A 39 -4.87 3.98 -4.94
C ALA A 39 -4.15 2.68 -5.34
N ILE A 40 -4.58 1.53 -4.81
CA ILE A 40 -4.00 0.23 -5.17
C ILE A 40 -4.26 -0.11 -6.64
N LEU A 41 -5.47 0.10 -7.15
CA LEU A 41 -5.78 -0.17 -8.56
C LEU A 41 -4.93 0.71 -9.50
N ALA A 42 -4.72 1.98 -9.15
CA ALA A 42 -3.85 2.87 -9.93
C ALA A 42 -2.38 2.40 -9.92
N TYR A 43 -1.90 1.93 -8.77
CA TYR A 43 -0.54 1.38 -8.68
C TYR A 43 -0.41 0.08 -9.49
N ALA A 44 -1.38 -0.83 -9.36
CA ALA A 44 -1.42 -2.09 -10.09
C ALA A 44 -1.33 -1.86 -11.60
N GLU A 45 -2.05 -0.86 -12.11
CA GLU A 45 -1.94 -0.50 -13.53
C GLU A 45 -0.56 0.06 -13.88
N SER A 46 -0.01 0.95 -13.05
CA SER A 46 1.30 1.57 -13.33
C SER A 46 2.48 0.58 -13.33
N ILE A 47 2.38 -0.52 -12.58
CA ILE A 47 3.45 -1.52 -12.46
C ILE A 47 3.26 -2.72 -13.39
N ARG A 48 2.14 -2.81 -14.12
CA ARG A 48 1.76 -4.02 -14.88
C ARG A 48 2.82 -4.46 -15.89
N GLU A 49 3.48 -3.51 -16.56
CA GLU A 49 4.52 -3.82 -17.55
C GLU A 49 5.82 -4.33 -16.90
N ASP A 50 6.15 -3.83 -15.71
CA ASP A 50 7.38 -4.17 -14.98
C ASP A 50 7.21 -5.45 -14.14
N ASP A 51 6.05 -5.62 -13.50
CA ASP A 51 5.71 -6.76 -12.66
C ASP A 51 4.21 -7.12 -12.78
N PRO A 52 3.83 -7.92 -13.80
CA PRO A 52 2.45 -8.29 -14.05
C PRO A 52 1.87 -9.19 -12.94
N VAL A 53 2.70 -9.94 -12.21
CA VAL A 53 2.24 -10.81 -11.11
C VAL A 53 1.81 -9.95 -9.94
N LEU A 54 2.64 -8.98 -9.54
CA LEU A 54 2.29 -8.03 -8.49
C LEU A 54 1.03 -7.23 -8.85
N ALA A 55 0.90 -6.78 -10.11
CA ALA A 55 -0.30 -6.09 -10.57
C ALA A 55 -1.56 -6.94 -10.34
N MET A 56 -1.55 -8.21 -10.78
CA MET A 56 -2.68 -9.12 -10.59
C MET A 56 -3.02 -9.36 -9.11
N ASP A 57 -2.02 -9.48 -8.25
CA ASP A 57 -2.25 -9.70 -6.82
C ASP A 57 -2.82 -8.46 -6.13
N LEU A 58 -2.39 -7.27 -6.53
CA LEU A 58 -2.95 -6.00 -6.07
C LEU A 58 -4.41 -5.80 -6.51
N GLU A 59 -4.75 -6.18 -7.74
CA GLU A 59 -6.14 -6.16 -8.24
C GLU A 59 -7.05 -7.09 -7.43
N LYS A 60 -6.58 -8.32 -7.16
CA LYS A 60 -7.30 -9.27 -6.30
C LYS A 60 -7.48 -8.73 -4.89
N LEU A 61 -6.43 -8.13 -4.30
CA LEU A 61 -6.51 -7.54 -2.97
C LEU A 61 -7.54 -6.41 -2.91
N ALA A 62 -7.60 -5.55 -3.93
CA ALA A 62 -8.59 -4.48 -4.02
C ALA A 62 -10.04 -5.00 -4.16
N GLY A 63 -10.23 -6.14 -4.85
CA GLY A 63 -11.53 -6.79 -5.04
C GLY A 63 -11.99 -7.69 -3.87
N SER A 64 -11.05 -8.24 -3.09
CA SER A 64 -11.32 -9.21 -2.01
C SER A 64 -11.57 -8.56 -0.65
N ALA A 65 -11.30 -7.26 -0.52
CA ALA A 65 -11.72 -6.47 0.63
C ALA A 65 -13.26 -6.35 0.60
N GLY A 66 -13.98 -7.25 1.26
CA GLY A 66 -15.43 -7.19 1.44
C GLY A 66 -15.77 -6.65 2.81
#